data_AF-A0A1H8R1E9-F1
#
_entry.id   AF-A0A1H8R1E9-F1
#
_cell.length_a   1.000
_cell.length_b   1.000
_cell.length_c   1.000
_cell.angle_alpha   90.00
_cell.angle_beta   90.00
_cell.angle_gamma   90.00
#
_symmetry.space_group_name_H-M   'P 1'
#
loop_
_entity.id
_entity.type
_entity.pdbx_description
1 polymer ?
#
loop_
_entity_poly.entity_id
_entity_poly.type
_entity_poly.pdbx_seq_one_letter_code
_entity_poly.pdbx_strand_id
1 'polypeptide(L)'
;MQISNVQMLESYAPKFCTSKFRIFKFKLMLKEGIDYYINEDGNFVFTKHYHLTRGYCCKNKCLHCPWDYGKPQTNSSKIDPEDKLQQS
;
A
#
# COMPACT_ATOMS: atom_id res chain seq x y z
N MET A 1 40.73 -36.57 33.07
CA MET A 1 39.87 -35.63 33.82
C MET A 1 39.92 -34.32 33.04
N GLN A 2 39.03 -34.00 32.09
CA GLN A 2 37.57 -34.11 32.06
C GLN A 2 36.89 -33.37 33.23
N ILE A 3 35.77 -32.69 32.91
CA ILE A 3 35.17 -31.55 33.65
C ILE A 3 36.04 -30.28 33.53
N SER A 4 35.56 -29.14 32.98
CA SER A 4 34.28 -28.87 32.28
C SER A 4 34.33 -27.62 31.37
N ASN A 5 33.71 -27.70 30.19
CA ASN A 5 33.11 -26.58 29.46
C ASN A 5 32.11 -25.81 30.35
N VAL A 6 32.16 -24.47 30.37
CA VAL A 6 31.00 -23.63 30.70
C VAL A 6 30.91 -22.50 29.68
N GLN A 7 29.83 -22.50 28.91
CA GLN A 7 29.49 -21.49 27.91
C GLN A 7 29.31 -20.12 28.59
N MET A 8 30.03 -19.09 28.13
CA MET A 8 29.91 -17.73 28.69
C MET A 8 29.82 -16.63 27.61
N LEU A 9 29.10 -16.88 26.50
CA LEU A 9 28.97 -15.88 25.41
C LEU A 9 27.57 -15.79 24.72
N GLU A 10 26.49 -16.39 25.25
CA GLU A 10 25.21 -16.50 24.48
C GLU A 10 23.93 -15.95 25.15
N SER A 11 23.96 -15.46 26.39
CA SER A 11 22.71 -15.18 27.16
C SER A 11 22.39 -13.72 27.51
N TYR A 12 23.21 -12.74 27.09
CA TYR A 12 22.95 -11.31 27.30
C TYR A 12 22.88 -10.49 26.00
N ALA A 13 22.16 -11.03 25.00
CA ALA A 13 21.69 -10.22 23.88
C ALA A 13 20.48 -9.35 24.33
N PRO A 14 20.56 -8.01 24.30
CA PRO A 14 19.42 -7.16 24.63
C PRO A 14 18.29 -7.36 23.62
N LYS A 15 17.07 -7.50 24.12
CA LYS A 15 15.87 -7.81 23.33
C LYS A 15 15.55 -6.70 22.34
N PHE A 16 15.77 -6.99 21.06
CA PHE A 16 14.95 -6.54 19.94
C PHE A 16 14.61 -5.03 19.88
N CYS A 17 15.61 -4.17 19.72
CA CYS A 17 15.41 -2.86 19.11
C CYS A 17 15.82 -2.91 17.64
N THR A 18 15.06 -3.64 16.81
CA THR A 18 15.27 -3.64 15.37
C THR A 18 14.84 -2.29 14.79
N SER A 19 15.77 -1.33 14.72
CA SER A 19 15.62 -0.09 13.97
C SER A 19 15.63 -0.37 12.45
N LYS A 20 14.64 -1.13 12.00
CA LYS A 20 14.40 -1.52 10.61
C LYS A 20 13.42 -0.52 9.99
N PHE A 21 13.82 0.75 9.95
CA PHE A 21 13.13 1.80 9.17
C PHE A 21 14.11 2.56 8.29
N ARG A 22 14.82 1.80 7.45
CA ARG A 22 15.25 2.29 6.13
C ARG A 22 14.15 1.90 5.12
N ILE A 23 14.04 2.65 4.02
CA ILE A 23 13.01 2.52 2.94
C ILE A 23 11.70 3.22 3.36
N PHE A 24 11.39 4.42 2.88
CA PHE A 24 10.88 4.61 1.53
C PHE A 24 11.42 5.90 0.88
N LYS A 25 12.24 5.75 -0.18
CA LYS A 25 12.58 6.85 -1.09
C LYS A 25 11.33 7.12 -1.94
N PHE A 26 10.50 8.06 -1.50
CA PHE A 26 9.18 8.34 -2.05
C PHE A 26 9.27 8.69 -3.53
N LYS A 27 8.86 7.74 -4.40
CA LYS A 27 8.97 7.90 -5.85
C LYS A 27 7.78 8.72 -6.36
N LEU A 28 7.94 10.04 -6.34
CA LEU A 28 7.02 11.06 -6.89
C LEU A 28 6.98 11.04 -8.44
N MET A 29 6.72 9.87 -9.02
CA MET A 29 6.49 9.70 -10.45
C MET A 29 5.18 8.95 -10.61
N LEU A 30 4.10 9.70 -10.87
CA LEU A 30 2.84 9.10 -11.30
C LEU A 30 3.09 8.33 -12.59
N LYS A 31 2.58 7.11 -12.68
CA LYS A 31 2.66 6.28 -13.87
C LYS A 31 1.31 6.19 -14.56
N GLU A 32 1.30 6.51 -15.85
CA GLU A 32 0.18 6.22 -16.72
C GLU A 32 -0.12 4.71 -16.74
N GLY A 33 -1.40 4.35 -16.74
CA GLY A 33 -1.89 2.97 -16.63
C GLY A 33 -1.90 2.39 -15.20
N ILE A 34 -1.30 3.05 -14.21
CA ILE A 34 -1.30 2.60 -12.80
C ILE A 34 -1.94 3.64 -11.89
N ASP A 35 -1.47 4.88 -11.91
CA ASP A 35 -1.97 5.96 -11.05
C ASP A 35 -3.11 6.75 -11.72
N TYR A 36 -3.00 6.93 -13.03
CA TYR A 36 -4.01 7.60 -13.86
C TYR A 36 -3.99 7.05 -15.28
N TYR A 37 -5.04 7.36 -16.03
CA TYR A 37 -5.09 7.22 -17.48
C TYR A 37 -5.78 8.46 -18.09
N ILE A 38 -5.64 8.64 -19.40
CA ILE A 38 -6.25 9.75 -20.14
C ILE A 38 -7.42 9.19 -20.95
N ASN A 39 -8.61 9.75 -20.78
CA ASN A 39 -9.79 9.42 -21.59
C ASN A 39 -9.65 9.96 -23.03
N GLU A 40 -10.48 9.47 -23.95
CA GLU A 40 -10.60 10.01 -25.32
C GLU A 40 -10.88 11.53 -25.35
N ASP A 41 -11.59 12.05 -24.33
CA ASP A 41 -11.84 13.49 -24.11
C ASP A 41 -10.61 14.30 -23.66
N GLY A 42 -9.43 13.68 -23.49
CA GLY A 42 -8.23 14.30 -22.92
C GLY A 42 -8.26 14.48 -21.39
N ASN A 43 -9.27 13.93 -20.71
CA ASN A 43 -9.44 14.07 -19.25
C ASN A 43 -8.58 13.07 -18.46
N PHE A 44 -7.90 13.56 -17.41
CA PHE A 44 -7.15 12.72 -16.47
C PHE A 44 -8.09 12.01 -15.48
N VAL A 45 -8.13 10.68 -15.53
CA VAL A 45 -8.88 9.85 -14.57
C VAL A 45 -7.91 9.11 -13.66
N PHE A 46 -8.02 9.37 -12.36
CA PHE A 46 -7.20 8.72 -11.33
C PHE A 46 -7.78 7.36 -10.92
N THR A 47 -6.89 6.39 -10.69
CA THR A 47 -7.26 5.04 -10.25
C THR A 47 -7.42 4.95 -8.72
N LYS A 48 -7.99 3.83 -8.26
CA LYS A 48 -8.05 3.45 -6.84
C LYS A 48 -6.66 3.39 -6.22
N HIS A 49 -5.65 2.92 -6.96
CA HIS A 49 -4.26 2.80 -6.51
C HIS A 49 -3.66 4.15 -6.12
N TYR A 50 -3.81 5.17 -6.98
CA TYR A 50 -3.33 6.53 -6.69
C TYR A 50 -3.97 7.10 -5.42
N HIS A 51 -5.27 6.85 -5.19
CA HIS A 51 -5.96 7.31 -3.99
C HIS A 51 -5.46 6.61 -2.72
N LEU A 52 -5.14 5.31 -2.77
CA LEU A 52 -4.54 4.57 -1.66
C LEU A 52 -3.09 5.06 -1.37
N THR A 53 -2.26 5.21 -2.41
CA THR A 53 -0.87 5.71 -2.29
C THR A 53 -0.81 7.15 -1.78
N ARG A 54 -1.81 7.98 -2.11
CA ARG A 54 -1.99 9.34 -1.57
C ARG A 54 -2.38 9.35 -0.08
N GLY A 55 -3.05 8.31 0.41
CA GLY A 55 -3.38 8.12 1.81
C GLY A 55 -4.50 9.01 2.38
N TYR A 56 -5.17 9.86 1.58
CA TYR A 56 -6.29 10.69 2.04
C TYR A 56 -7.35 10.97 0.98
N CYS A 57 -8.60 11.12 1.43
CA CYS A 57 -9.74 11.47 0.57
C CYS A 57 -9.77 12.97 0.26
N CYS A 58 -9.85 13.31 -1.02
CA CYS A 58 -9.95 14.69 -1.51
C CYS A 58 -11.38 15.28 -1.49
N LYS A 59 -12.40 14.48 -1.18
CA LYS A 59 -13.84 14.86 -1.19
C LYS A 59 -14.40 15.34 -2.54
N ASN A 60 -13.67 15.17 -3.64
CA ASN A 60 -14.09 15.58 -4.99
C ASN A 60 -15.06 14.59 -5.70
N LYS A 61 -15.68 13.66 -4.97
CA LYS A 61 -16.62 12.63 -5.49
C LYS A 61 -16.07 11.85 -6.72
N CYS A 62 -14.81 11.44 -6.66
CA CYS A 62 -14.13 10.73 -7.76
C CYS A 62 -14.74 9.35 -8.04
N LEU A 63 -14.74 8.92 -9.30
CA LEU A 63 -15.33 7.65 -9.76
C LEU A 63 -14.78 6.44 -9.00
N HIS A 64 -13.44 6.30 -8.99
CA HIS A 64 -12.70 5.21 -8.33
C HIS A 64 -12.36 5.51 -6.86
N CYS A 65 -13.17 6.30 -6.15
CA CYS A 65 -12.94 6.60 -4.74
C CYS A 65 -12.98 5.33 -3.86
N PRO A 66 -11.89 4.94 -3.16
CA PRO A 66 -11.88 3.77 -2.29
C PRO A 66 -12.66 3.94 -0.98
N TRP A 67 -13.15 5.17 -0.70
CA TRP A 67 -13.98 5.50 0.47
C TRP A 67 -15.44 5.76 0.10
N ASP A 68 -15.83 5.47 -1.15
CA ASP A 68 -17.19 5.67 -1.71
C ASP A 68 -17.82 7.05 -1.45
N TYR A 69 -16.97 8.07 -1.29
CA TYR A 69 -17.40 9.40 -0.89
C TYR A 69 -18.33 10.04 -1.92
N GLY A 70 -19.60 10.24 -1.52
CA GLY A 70 -20.62 10.86 -2.34
C GLY A 70 -21.37 9.91 -3.28
N LYS A 71 -21.13 8.60 -3.20
CA LYS A 71 -22.02 7.59 -3.80
C LYS A 71 -23.22 7.35 -2.87
N PRO A 72 -24.46 7.21 -3.39
CA PRO A 72 -25.59 6.81 -2.56
C PRO A 72 -25.43 5.35 -2.16
N GLN A 73 -25.37 5.08 -0.85
CA GLN A 73 -25.31 3.72 -0.31
C GLN A 73 -26.56 2.91 -0.64
N THR A 74 -26.51 2.21 -1.78
CA THR A 74 -27.39 1.07 -2.07
C THR A 74 -26.77 -0.17 -1.43
N ASN A 75 -27.56 -0.98 -0.73
CA ASN A 75 -27.08 -2.16 -0.01
C ASN A 75 -26.52 -3.19 -0.99
N SER A 76 -25.20 -3.16 -1.21
CA SER A 76 -24.51 -3.98 -2.20
C SER A 76 -23.08 -4.21 -1.75
N SER A 77 -22.85 -5.31 -1.02
CA SER A 77 -21.53 -5.83 -0.72
C SER A 77 -20.84 -6.28 -2.00
N LYS A 78 -20.14 -5.37 -2.68
CA LYS A 78 -19.39 -5.62 -3.90
C LYS A 78 -17.91 -5.70 -3.55
N ILE A 79 -17.39 -6.91 -3.55
CA ILE A 79 -15.95 -7.17 -3.63
C ILE A 79 -15.59 -6.98 -5.11
N ASP A 80 -14.84 -5.92 -5.42
CA ASP A 80 -14.43 -5.60 -6.79
C ASP A 80 -13.55 -6.76 -7.36
N PRO A 81 -13.95 -7.45 -8.44
CA PRO A 81 -13.20 -8.62 -8.95
C PRO A 81 -11.90 -8.30 -9.71
N GLU A 82 -11.48 -7.03 -9.75
CA GLU A 82 -10.58 -6.50 -10.79
C GLU A 82 -9.08 -6.67 -10.50
N ASP A 83 -8.72 -7.18 -9.32
CA ASP A 83 -7.32 -7.42 -8.89
C ASP A 83 -6.70 -8.71 -9.49
N LYS A 84 -7.14 -9.12 -10.69
CA LYS A 84 -6.72 -10.35 -11.39
C LYS A 84 -5.91 -10.15 -12.68
N LEU A 85 -5.49 -8.93 -12.99
CA LEU A 85 -4.67 -8.64 -14.19
C LEU A 85 -3.33 -7.96 -13.86
N GLN A 86 -2.58 -8.49 -12.89
CA GLN A 86 -1.16 -8.14 -12.65
C GLN A 86 -0.26 -9.36 -12.35
N GLN A 87 -0.64 -10.56 -12.84
CA GLN A 87 0.20 -11.76 -12.79
C GLN A 87 0.17 -12.47 -14.16
N SER A 88 1.07 -12.01 -15.03
CA SER A 88 1.55 -12.68 -16.25
C SER A 88 3.03 -12.98 -16.08
#